data_AF-A0A9E2UAZ0-F1
#
_entry.id   AF-A0A9E2UAZ0-F1
#
_cell.length_a   1.000
_cell.length_b   1.000
_cell.length_c   1.000
_cell.angle_alpha   90.00
_cell.angle_beta   90.00
_cell.angle_gamma   90.00
#
_symmetry.space_group_name_H-M   'P 1'
#
loop_
_entity.id
_entity.type
_entity.pdbx_description
1 polymer ?
#
loop_
_entity_poly.entity_id
_entity_poly.type
_entity_poly.pdbx_seq_one_letter_code
_entity_poly.pdbx_strand_id
1 'polypeptide(L)'
;WRLGWMLVPPDLARSVECLAQNFYISPPALSQIAALPVFGCRVELDGHVARYRTNRNLLVETLRIAGLTRFAPAEGAFYLYVDISGLTLNSEEFCARLLAQTGVAVTPGLDFDPIDGGSWVRFSFAGSTDDVAEAARRLKDWLPRAR
;
A
#
# COMPACT_ATOMS: atom_id res chain seq x y z
N TRP A 1 5.91 -13.36 -11.81
CA TRP A 1 5.61 -14.17 -10.62
C TRP A 1 4.15 -14.63 -10.58
N ARG A 2 3.16 -13.82 -10.18
CA ARG A 2 1.72 -14.21 -10.18
C ARG A 2 1.48 -15.59 -9.52
N LEU A 3 1.86 -15.74 -8.26
CA LEU A 3 1.74 -16.98 -7.50
C LEU A 3 1.19 -16.70 -6.10
N GLY A 4 0.37 -17.61 -5.59
CA GLY A 4 -0.16 -17.60 -4.22
C GLY A 4 -0.59 -19.01 -3.83
N TRP A 5 -1.07 -19.18 -2.60
CA TRP A 5 -1.61 -20.45 -2.12
C TRP A 5 -2.89 -20.23 -1.32
N MET A 6 -3.61 -21.31 -1.07
CA MET A 6 -4.81 -21.33 -0.24
C MET A 6 -4.77 -22.52 0.70
N LEU A 7 -5.35 -22.35 1.89
CA LEU A 7 -5.67 -23.45 2.80
C LEU A 7 -7.15 -23.78 2.60
N VAL A 8 -7.45 -25.01 2.23
CA VAL A 8 -8.80 -25.42 1.81
C VAL A 8 -9.31 -26.52 2.75
N PRO A 9 -10.55 -26.41 3.27
CA PRO A 9 -11.21 -27.49 4.00
C PRO A 9 -11.24 -28.80 3.19
N PRO A 10 -11.06 -29.99 3.83
CA PRO A 10 -11.00 -31.25 3.11
C PRO A 10 -12.20 -31.55 2.21
N ASP A 11 -13.40 -31.15 2.63
CA ASP A 11 -14.66 -31.31 1.89
C ASP A 11 -14.78 -30.38 0.67
N LEU A 12 -13.94 -29.34 0.56
CA LEU A 12 -13.89 -28.44 -0.58
C LEU A 12 -12.75 -28.75 -1.56
N ALA A 13 -11.80 -29.61 -1.20
CA ALA A 13 -10.58 -29.85 -1.97
C ALA A 13 -10.86 -30.29 -3.42
N ARG A 14 -11.78 -31.25 -3.62
CA ARG A 14 -12.13 -31.73 -4.96
C ARG A 14 -12.80 -30.66 -5.82
N SER A 15 -13.67 -29.85 -5.23
CA SER A 15 -14.35 -28.75 -5.94
C SER A 15 -13.34 -27.70 -6.41
N VAL A 16 -12.40 -27.31 -5.54
CA VAL A 16 -11.32 -26.38 -5.88
C VAL A 16 -10.41 -26.95 -6.98
N GLU A 17 -10.04 -28.23 -6.89
CA GLU A 17 -9.22 -28.89 -7.91
C GLU A 17 -9.92 -28.90 -9.28
N CYS A 18 -11.19 -29.29 -9.34
CA CYS A 18 -11.97 -29.28 -10.58
C CYS A 18 -12.03 -27.88 -11.19
N LEU A 19 -12.29 -26.84 -10.38
CA LEU A 19 -12.28 -25.46 -10.86
C LEU A 19 -10.89 -25.08 -11.39
N ALA A 20 -9.81 -25.40 -10.66
CA ALA A 20 -8.46 -25.10 -11.10
C ALA A 20 -8.13 -25.74 -12.45
N GLN A 21 -8.40 -27.04 -12.60
CA GLN A 21 -8.15 -27.81 -13.83
C GLN A 21 -8.88 -27.21 -15.04
N ASN A 22 -10.13 -26.77 -14.87
CA ASN A 22 -10.95 -26.26 -15.97
C ASN A 22 -10.70 -24.78 -16.28
N PHE A 23 -10.46 -23.94 -15.28
CA PHE A 23 -10.30 -22.49 -15.48
C PHE A 23 -8.88 -22.10 -15.90
N TYR A 24 -7.86 -22.77 -15.36
CA TYR A 24 -6.47 -22.33 -15.58
C TYR A 24 -5.42 -23.45 -15.58
N ILE A 25 -5.81 -24.71 -15.38
CA ILE A 25 -4.98 -25.92 -15.36
C ILE A 25 -3.98 -25.94 -14.20
N SER A 26 -3.04 -25.00 -14.16
CA SER A 26 -2.02 -24.88 -13.11
C SER A 26 -1.45 -23.46 -13.03
N PRO A 27 -0.88 -23.05 -11.89
CA PRO A 27 -0.12 -21.81 -11.79
C PRO A 27 1.15 -21.83 -12.68
N PRO A 28 1.74 -20.67 -13.03
CA PRO A 28 2.92 -20.63 -13.88
C PRO A 28 4.09 -21.47 -13.35
N ALA A 29 4.53 -22.48 -14.10
CA ALA A 29 5.54 -23.45 -13.66
C ALA A 29 6.87 -22.81 -13.23
N LEU A 30 7.36 -21.83 -13.99
CA LEU A 30 8.59 -21.10 -13.65
C LEU A 30 8.48 -20.41 -12.28
N SER A 31 7.33 -19.79 -11.99
CA SER A 31 7.10 -19.13 -10.70
C SER A 31 7.01 -20.12 -9.55
N GLN A 32 6.41 -21.30 -9.76
CA GLN A 32 6.35 -22.36 -8.76
C GLN A 32 7.76 -22.83 -8.36
N ILE A 33 8.62 -23.09 -9.35
CA ILE A 33 10.01 -23.51 -9.11
C ILE A 33 10.77 -22.41 -8.35
N ALA A 34 10.64 -21.16 -8.78
CA ALA A 34 11.36 -20.05 -8.18
C ALA A 34 10.83 -19.62 -6.80
N ALA A 35 9.63 -20.05 -6.40
CA ALA A 35 9.08 -19.78 -5.07
C ALA A 35 9.62 -20.70 -3.97
N LEU A 36 10.07 -21.92 -4.31
CA LEU A 36 10.64 -22.87 -3.36
C LEU A 36 11.84 -22.32 -2.55
N PRO A 37 12.85 -21.67 -3.16
CA PRO A 37 13.98 -21.13 -2.39
C PRO A 37 13.62 -19.94 -1.48
N VAL A 38 12.48 -19.27 -1.70
CA VAL A 38 12.07 -18.07 -0.93
C VAL A 38 11.93 -18.37 0.57
N PHE A 39 11.61 -19.61 0.95
CA PHE A 39 11.54 -20.02 2.36
C PHE A 39 12.91 -19.98 3.08
N GLY A 40 14.02 -19.92 2.34
CA GLY A 40 15.38 -19.68 2.85
C GLY A 40 15.79 -18.20 2.90
N CYS A 41 15.03 -17.29 2.30
CA CYS A 41 15.40 -15.88 2.13
C CYS A 41 14.96 -14.96 3.29
N ARG A 42 14.68 -15.50 4.49
CA ARG A 42 14.12 -14.74 5.61
C ARG A 42 14.91 -13.48 5.96
N VAL A 43 16.24 -13.54 5.95
CA VAL A 43 17.10 -12.39 6.28
C VAL A 43 16.83 -11.19 5.37
N GLU A 44 16.70 -11.42 4.06
CA GLU A 44 16.41 -10.37 3.09
C GLU A 44 14.98 -9.83 3.27
N LEU A 45 14.01 -10.73 3.43
CA LEU A 45 12.59 -10.38 3.58
C LEU A 45 12.32 -9.59 4.87
N ASP A 46 12.92 -9.99 5.98
CA ASP A 46 12.85 -9.28 7.26
C ASP A 46 13.54 -7.91 7.16
N GLY A 47 14.61 -7.80 6.36
CA GLY A 47 15.23 -6.54 5.99
C GLY A 47 14.26 -5.58 5.28
N HIS A 48 13.41 -6.08 4.39
CA HIS A 48 12.35 -5.28 3.77
C HIS A 48 11.31 -4.82 4.81
N VAL A 49 10.88 -5.70 5.72
CA VAL A 49 9.94 -5.35 6.80
C VAL A 49 10.52 -4.26 7.71
N ALA A 50 11.80 -4.37 8.06
CA ALA A 50 12.50 -3.35 8.84
C ALA A 50 12.53 -2.00 8.12
N ARG A 51 12.84 -1.99 6.82
CA ARG A 51 12.77 -0.77 5.99
C ARG A 51 11.37 -0.17 5.96
N TYR A 52 10.33 -0.97 5.78
CA TYR A 52 8.95 -0.49 5.77
C TYR A 52 8.54 0.12 7.13
N ARG A 53 9.04 -0.43 8.24
CA ARG A 53 8.83 0.16 9.57
C ARG A 53 9.47 1.55 9.69
N THR A 54 10.69 1.72 9.21
CA THR A 54 11.37 3.03 9.17
C THR A 54 10.58 4.02 8.32
N ASN A 55 10.19 3.62 7.11
CA ASN A 55 9.44 4.45 6.18
C ASN A 55 8.08 4.86 6.75
N ARG A 56 7.35 3.92 7.37
CA ARG A 56 6.09 4.18 8.07
C ARG A 56 6.25 5.26 9.12
N ASN A 57 7.24 5.13 10.01
CA ASN A 57 7.45 6.07 11.11
C ASN A 57 7.76 7.48 10.59
N LEU A 58 8.63 7.58 9.58
CA LEU A 58 8.98 8.85 8.94
C LEU A 58 7.76 9.55 8.33
N LEU A 59 6.96 8.80 7.57
CA LEU A 59 5.79 9.36 6.90
C LEU A 59 4.69 9.76 7.89
N VAL A 60 4.42 8.93 8.91
CA VAL A 60 3.44 9.25 9.98
C VAL A 60 3.84 10.53 10.70
N GLU A 61 5.11 10.66 11.10
CA GLU A 61 5.59 11.84 11.82
C GLU A 61 5.46 13.10 10.95
N THR A 62 5.87 13.00 9.69
CA THR A 62 5.78 14.10 8.74
C THR A 62 4.35 14.57 8.53
N LEU A 63 3.42 13.64 8.28
CA LEU A 63 2.02 13.97 8.04
C LEU A 63 1.37 14.62 9.28
N ARG A 64 1.70 14.13 10.49
CA ARG A 64 1.24 14.77 11.74
C ARG A 64 1.75 16.19 11.88
N ILE A 65 3.05 16.42 11.68
CA ILE A 65 3.65 17.77 11.71
C ILE A 65 2.99 18.68 10.68
N ALA A 66 2.69 18.14 9.49
CA ALA A 66 2.02 18.86 8.41
C ALA A 66 0.51 19.05 8.63
N GLY A 67 -0.05 18.56 9.74
CA GLY A 67 -1.41 18.80 10.17
C GLY A 67 -2.45 17.79 9.70
N LEU A 68 -2.03 16.64 9.15
CA LEU A 68 -2.88 15.48 8.91
C LEU A 68 -2.67 14.48 10.05
N THR A 69 -3.60 14.42 11.01
CA THR A 69 -3.41 13.68 12.26
C THR A 69 -4.30 12.44 12.40
N ARG A 70 -5.33 12.29 11.55
CA ARG A 70 -6.27 11.18 11.58
C ARG A 70 -5.88 10.12 10.55
N PHE A 71 -5.53 8.94 11.06
CA PHE A 71 -5.06 7.79 10.30
C PHE A 71 -5.83 6.54 10.72
N ALA A 72 -6.03 5.60 9.80
CA ALA A 72 -6.33 4.23 10.18
C ALA A 72 -5.11 3.57 10.85
N PRO A 73 -5.29 2.63 11.81
CA PRO A 73 -4.19 1.87 12.38
C PRO A 73 -3.40 1.11 11.31
N ALA A 74 -2.12 1.42 11.17
CA ALA A 74 -1.23 0.78 10.20
C ALA A 74 -0.35 -0.27 10.87
N GLU A 75 -0.94 -1.36 11.37
CA GLU A 75 -0.22 -2.43 12.10
C GLU A 75 0.48 -3.45 11.18
N GLY A 76 0.09 -3.49 9.90
CA GLY A 76 0.66 -4.37 8.89
C GLY A 76 0.56 -3.77 7.48
N ALA A 77 0.87 -4.59 6.47
CA ALA A 77 1.05 -4.15 5.09
C ALA A 77 2.07 -2.99 4.97
N PHE A 78 1.91 -2.12 3.97
CA PHE A 78 2.78 -0.97 3.74
C PHE A 78 2.01 0.27 3.26
N TYR A 79 0.81 0.48 3.83
CA TYR A 79 -0.08 1.59 3.48
C TYR A 79 -0.45 2.45 4.68
N LEU A 80 -0.57 3.76 4.48
CA LEU A 80 -1.26 4.67 5.40
C LEU A 80 -2.55 5.13 4.74
N TYR A 81 -3.68 4.93 5.41
CA TYR A 81 -4.96 5.49 5.01
C TYR A 81 -5.22 6.74 5.86
N VAL A 82 -5.26 7.89 5.21
CA VAL A 82 -5.16 9.21 5.84
C VAL A 82 -6.43 9.99 5.52
N ASP A 83 -7.06 10.52 6.56
CA ASP A 83 -8.19 11.41 6.43
C ASP A 83 -7.70 12.81 6.02
N ILE A 84 -8.27 13.34 4.94
CA ILE A 84 -8.02 14.66 4.39
C ILE A 84 -9.26 15.57 4.41
N SER A 85 -10.34 15.18 5.10
CA SER A 85 -11.61 15.94 5.20
C SER A 85 -11.43 17.37 5.69
N GLY A 86 -10.40 17.62 6.51
CA GLY A 86 -10.03 18.98 6.94
C GLY A 86 -9.43 19.86 5.84
N LEU A 87 -9.13 19.30 4.66
CA LEU A 87 -8.61 19.98 3.48
C LEU A 87 -9.62 19.97 2.33
N THR A 88 -10.22 18.82 2.05
CA THR A 88 -11.21 18.64 0.97
C THR A 88 -12.01 17.34 1.15
N LEU A 89 -13.17 17.27 0.50
CA LEU A 89 -13.98 16.06 0.36
C LEU A 89 -13.84 15.41 -1.04
N ASN A 90 -12.91 15.91 -1.86
CA ASN A 90 -12.60 15.38 -3.19
C ASN A 90 -11.15 14.87 -3.25
N SER A 91 -10.96 13.59 -2.91
CA SER A 91 -9.64 12.96 -2.85
C SER A 91 -8.98 12.82 -4.22
N GLU A 92 -9.73 12.69 -5.31
CA GLU A 92 -9.17 12.67 -6.68
C GLU A 92 -8.50 14.00 -7.02
N GLU A 93 -9.18 15.12 -6.76
CA GLU A 93 -8.62 16.45 -6.97
C GLU A 93 -7.40 16.71 -6.09
N PHE A 94 -7.44 16.28 -4.82
CA PHE A 94 -6.29 16.35 -3.92
C PHE A 94 -5.08 15.61 -4.49
N CYS A 95 -5.27 14.36 -4.91
CA CYS A 95 -4.21 13.52 -5.49
C CYS A 95 -3.63 14.15 -6.77
N ALA A 96 -4.50 14.66 -7.65
CA ALA A 96 -4.09 15.31 -8.89
C ALA A 96 -3.27 16.58 -8.63
N ARG A 97 -3.72 17.43 -7.69
CA ARG A 97 -2.99 18.65 -7.30
C ARG A 97 -1.65 18.34 -6.65
N LEU A 98 -1.61 17.38 -5.73
CA LEU A 98 -0.37 16.95 -5.07
C LEU A 98 0.64 16.48 -6.11
N LEU A 99 0.22 15.62 -7.04
CA LEU A 99 1.07 15.13 -8.11
C LEU A 99 1.58 16.26 -9.02
N ALA A 100 0.67 17.13 -9.48
CA ALA A 100 1.03 18.22 -10.38
C ALA A 100 2.02 19.23 -9.75
N GLN A 101 1.89 19.50 -8.45
CA GLN A 101 2.66 20.55 -7.79
C GLN A 101 3.94 20.03 -7.11
N THR A 102 4.00 18.75 -6.77
CA THR A 102 5.12 18.18 -6.01
C THR A 102 5.76 16.97 -6.69
N GLY A 103 5.11 16.34 -7.66
CA GLY A 103 5.51 15.06 -8.23
C GLY A 103 5.29 13.86 -7.31
N VAL A 104 4.68 14.03 -6.13
CA VAL A 104 4.32 12.92 -5.23
C VAL A 104 2.99 12.31 -5.67
N ALA A 105 3.01 11.02 -6.00
CA ALA A 105 1.81 10.27 -6.36
C ALA A 105 1.24 9.53 -5.12
N VAL A 106 -0.07 9.65 -4.91
CA VAL A 106 -0.84 8.92 -3.88
C VAL A 106 -2.16 8.44 -4.49
N THR A 107 -2.84 7.49 -3.84
CA THR A 107 -4.09 6.92 -4.37
C THR A 107 -5.31 7.57 -3.70
N PRO A 108 -6.33 8.01 -4.45
CA PRO A 108 -7.57 8.52 -3.86
C PRO A 108 -8.31 7.41 -3.08
N GLY A 109 -9.06 7.81 -2.07
CA GLY A 109 -9.84 6.89 -1.24
C GLY A 109 -11.02 6.25 -1.99
N LEU A 110 -11.50 6.91 -3.06
CA LEU A 110 -12.65 6.44 -3.86
C LEU A 110 -12.43 5.06 -4.50
N ASP A 111 -11.17 4.67 -4.77
CA ASP A 111 -10.83 3.32 -5.24
C ASP A 111 -11.15 2.23 -4.20
N PHE A 112 -11.25 2.59 -2.92
CA PHE A 112 -11.45 1.67 -1.79
C PHE A 112 -12.83 1.82 -1.16
N ASP A 113 -13.39 3.01 -1.18
CA ASP A 113 -14.70 3.32 -0.62
C ASP A 113 -15.44 4.32 -1.53
N PRO A 114 -16.45 3.86 -2.30
CA PRO A 114 -17.17 4.72 -3.23
C PRO A 114 -18.14 5.70 -2.54
N ILE A 115 -18.36 5.57 -1.23
CA ILE A 115 -19.28 6.41 -0.46
C ILE A 115 -18.49 7.48 0.29
N ASP A 116 -17.54 7.07 1.13
CA ASP A 116 -16.82 7.97 2.04
C ASP A 116 -15.38 8.27 1.58
N GLY A 117 -14.89 7.61 0.54
CA GLY A 117 -13.50 7.70 0.06
C GLY A 117 -13.08 9.05 -0.51
N GLY A 118 -14.03 9.96 -0.76
CA GLY A 118 -13.71 11.35 -1.12
C GLY A 118 -12.91 12.09 -0.04
N SER A 119 -13.04 11.67 1.23
CA SER A 119 -12.34 12.27 2.37
C SER A 119 -11.04 11.57 2.76
N TRP A 120 -10.60 10.55 2.01
CA TRP A 120 -9.44 9.74 2.35
C TRP A 120 -8.45 9.59 1.20
N VAL A 121 -7.19 9.36 1.54
CA VAL A 121 -6.13 9.00 0.58
C VAL A 121 -5.25 7.89 1.12
N ARG A 122 -4.70 7.07 0.23
CA ARG A 122 -3.78 5.99 0.56
C ARG A 122 -2.36 6.33 0.09
N PHE A 123 -1.43 6.39 1.04
CA PHE A 123 0.00 6.46 0.77
C PHE A 123 0.59 5.05 0.80
N SER A 124 1.50 4.74 -0.13
CA SER A 124 2.35 3.54 -0.09
C SER A 124 3.74 3.93 0.39
N PHE A 125 4.30 3.15 1.32
CA PHE A 125 5.66 3.37 1.84
C PHE A 125 6.60 2.18 1.58
N ALA A 126 6.29 1.38 0.56
CA ALA A 126 7.07 0.21 0.15
C ALA A 126 8.36 0.53 -0.64
N GLY A 127 8.57 1.79 -1.03
CA GLY A 127 9.73 2.23 -1.79
C GLY A 127 11.03 2.26 -0.98
N SER A 128 12.08 2.84 -1.58
CA SER A 128 13.31 3.13 -0.86
C SER A 128 13.06 4.15 0.26
N THR A 129 13.90 4.15 1.30
CA THR A 129 13.78 5.15 2.37
C THR A 129 14.07 6.56 1.85
N ASP A 130 14.95 6.70 0.86
CA ASP A 130 15.27 7.99 0.24
C ASP A 130 14.08 8.56 -0.52
N ASP A 131 13.35 7.74 -1.30
CA ASP A 131 12.13 8.18 -1.98
C ASP A 131 11.06 8.63 -0.98
N VAL A 132 10.88 7.88 0.11
CA VAL A 132 9.91 8.22 1.16
C VAL A 132 10.34 9.49 1.90
N ALA A 133 11.63 9.70 2.15
CA ALA A 133 12.15 10.90 2.79
C ALA A 133 11.99 12.14 1.90
N GLU A 134 12.24 12.02 0.61
CA GLU A 134 12.04 13.10 -0.34
C GLU A 134 10.54 13.43 -0.50
N ALA A 135 9.67 12.42 -0.60
CA ALA A 135 8.23 12.63 -0.60
C ALA A 135 7.75 13.31 0.70
N ALA A 136 8.25 12.87 1.86
CA ALA A 136 7.96 13.46 3.15
C ALA A 136 8.37 14.94 3.21
N ARG A 137 9.56 15.29 2.72
CA ARG A 137 10.03 16.68 2.65
C ARG A 137 9.08 17.53 1.80
N ARG A 138 8.70 17.06 0.61
CA ARG A 138 7.76 17.77 -0.28
C ARG A 138 6.38 17.95 0.35
N LEU A 139 5.86 16.91 1.01
CA LEU A 139 4.57 16.95 1.71
C LEU A 139 4.58 17.97 2.85
N LYS A 140 5.66 17.99 3.65
CA LYS A 140 5.84 18.94 4.75
C LYS A 140 5.77 20.40 4.28
N ASP A 141 6.37 20.69 3.13
CA ASP A 141 6.40 22.05 2.57
C ASP A 141 5.06 22.43 1.90
N TRP A 142 4.39 21.46 1.27
CA TRP A 142 3.19 21.68 0.46
C TRP A 142 1.89 21.73 1.26
N LEU A 143 1.68 20.80 2.19
CA LEU A 143 0.43 20.65 2.94
C LEU A 143 -0.02 21.93 3.70
N PRO A 144 0.87 22.71 4.34
CA PRO A 144 0.47 23.97 4.97
C PRO A 144 -0.12 25.00 4.00
N ARG A 145 0.23 24.93 2.71
CA ARG A 145 -0.27 25.82 1.65
C ARG A 145 -1.49 25.24 0.92
N ALA A 146 -1.79 23.97 1.13
CA ALA A 146 -2.90 23.26 0.51
C ALA A 146 -4.22 23.40 1.29
N ARG A 147 -4.14 23.95 2.51
CA ARG A 147 -5.28 24.39 3.33
C ARG A 147 -6.01 25.58 2.70
#